data_AF-A0A9P1EWU3-F1
#
_entry.id   AF-A0A9P1EWU3-F1
#
_cell.length_a   1.000
_cell.length_b   1.000
_cell.length_c   1.000
_cell.angle_alpha   90.00
_cell.angle_beta   90.00
_cell.angle_gamma   90.00
#
_symmetry.space_group_name_H-M   'P 1'
#
loop_
_entity.id
_entity.type
_entity.pdbx_description
1 polymer ?
#
loop_
_entity_poly.entity_id
_entity_poly.type
_entity_poly.pdbx_seq_one_letter_code
_entity_poly.pdbx_strand_id
1 'polypeptide(L)'
;MSAHVSAENAKNKFQAQEIVTMSGSKKIEDSVLPGWVTLWLLISGLVCTYDVAYTMNRPFTNDPASAKAGFLFGGWALYSSVDRHYLTTNDILTCSTGRVMLLECMLNFIAIGLAIARSRHGLLLAFTSNVMVLWKTILFFSIFLGQPEGHLPPMNPNKFIWSKFMIFWIPNGVWVIMPTLVLFAIWNKLALPPKISEKYWEASNRCRGDLDFEDKRKICVD
;
A
#
# COMPACT_ATOMS: atom_id res chain seq x y z
N MET A 1 -53.78 -37.75 17.08
CA MET A 1 -53.47 -36.77 16.03
C MET A 1 -52.85 -35.47 16.57
N SER A 2 -53.37 -34.89 17.66
CA SER A 2 -52.89 -33.60 18.21
C SER A 2 -51.42 -33.60 18.71
N ALA A 3 -50.95 -34.68 19.35
CA ALA A 3 -49.59 -34.74 19.89
C ALA A 3 -48.48 -34.82 18.80
N HIS A 4 -48.79 -35.42 17.65
CA HIS A 4 -47.83 -35.60 16.56
C HIS A 4 -47.53 -34.27 15.84
N VAL A 5 -48.54 -33.43 15.66
CA VAL A 5 -48.42 -32.09 15.06
C VAL A 5 -47.62 -31.13 15.95
N SER A 6 -47.73 -31.28 17.27
CA SER A 6 -46.99 -30.46 18.24
C SER A 6 -45.49 -30.77 18.23
N ALA A 7 -45.12 -32.05 18.14
CA ALA A 7 -43.72 -32.47 18.09
C ALA A 7 -43.03 -32.04 16.78
N GLU A 8 -43.73 -32.08 15.66
CA GLU A 8 -43.22 -31.67 14.34
C GLU A 8 -43.02 -30.14 14.26
N ASN A 9 -43.95 -29.36 14.83
CA ASN A 9 -43.81 -27.91 14.95
C ASN A 9 -42.65 -27.48 15.87
N ALA A 10 -42.40 -28.21 16.96
CA ALA A 10 -41.27 -27.95 17.85
C ALA A 10 -39.93 -28.23 17.15
N LYS A 11 -39.85 -29.31 16.36
CA LYS A 11 -38.66 -29.69 15.59
C LYS A 11 -38.34 -28.67 14.49
N ASN A 12 -39.37 -28.18 13.79
CA ASN A 12 -39.23 -27.15 12.76
C ASN A 12 -38.81 -25.79 13.35
N LYS A 13 -39.33 -25.42 14.52
CA LYS A 13 -38.87 -24.21 15.23
C LYS A 13 -37.41 -24.31 15.69
N PHE A 14 -37.00 -25.48 16.17
CA PHE A 14 -35.62 -25.72 16.61
C PHE A 14 -34.65 -25.64 15.43
N GLN A 15 -34.96 -26.29 14.30
CA GLN A 15 -34.16 -26.19 13.07
C GLN A 15 -34.10 -24.77 12.51
N ALA A 16 -35.22 -24.03 12.53
CA ALA A 16 -35.23 -22.63 12.11
C ALA A 16 -34.37 -21.74 13.02
N GLN A 17 -34.39 -21.96 14.34
CA GLN A 17 -33.52 -21.25 15.27
C GLN A 17 -32.05 -21.61 15.08
N GLU A 18 -31.70 -22.88 14.83
CA GLU A 18 -30.32 -23.29 14.57
C GLU A 18 -29.75 -22.66 13.29
N ILE A 19 -30.56 -22.59 12.22
CA ILE A 19 -30.20 -21.93 10.96
C ILE A 19 -29.99 -20.42 11.16
N VAL A 20 -30.85 -19.75 11.94
CA VAL A 20 -30.71 -18.32 12.24
C VAL A 20 -29.49 -18.05 13.15
N THR A 21 -29.20 -18.96 14.08
CA THR A 21 -28.05 -18.83 15.00
C THR A 21 -26.73 -19.10 14.28
N MET A 22 -26.69 -19.99 13.28
CA MET A 22 -25.51 -20.19 12.41
C MET A 22 -25.34 -19.07 11.36
N SER A 23 -26.42 -18.36 10.99
CA SER A 23 -26.35 -17.12 10.20
C SER A 23 -25.83 -15.91 11.02
N GLY A 24 -25.60 -16.08 12.32
CA GLY A 24 -24.92 -15.13 13.20
C GLY A 24 -23.39 -15.14 13.07
N SER A 25 -22.83 -15.83 12.06
CA SER A 25 -21.43 -15.65 11.67
C SER A 25 -21.22 -14.19 11.29
N LYS A 26 -20.63 -13.45 12.23
CA LYS A 26 -20.03 -12.12 12.11
C LYS A 26 -19.80 -11.82 10.63
N LYS A 27 -20.68 -11.03 10.00
CA LYS A 27 -20.44 -10.49 8.65
C LYS A 27 -19.17 -9.67 8.82
N ILE A 28 -18.01 -10.27 8.56
CA ILE A 28 -16.77 -9.53 8.43
C ILE A 28 -17.06 -8.63 7.25
N GLU A 29 -17.32 -7.38 7.57
CA GLU A 29 -17.71 -6.38 6.61
C GLU A 29 -16.50 -6.19 5.69
N ASP A 30 -16.51 -6.88 4.54
CA ASP A 30 -15.33 -7.02 3.69
C ASP A 30 -14.69 -5.66 3.44
N SER A 31 -13.52 -5.43 4.04
CA SER A 31 -12.80 -4.18 3.86
C SER A 31 -12.39 -4.06 2.39
N VAL A 32 -12.41 -2.82 1.88
CA VAL A 32 -12.04 -2.54 0.48
C VAL A 32 -10.64 -3.09 0.20
N LEU A 33 -9.70 -2.80 1.09
CA LEU A 33 -8.34 -3.32 1.07
C LEU A 33 -8.15 -4.39 2.16
N PRO A 34 -7.44 -5.50 1.87
CA PRO A 34 -6.99 -6.42 2.91
C PRO A 34 -6.16 -5.69 3.97
N GLY A 35 -6.31 -6.04 5.25
CA GLY A 35 -5.65 -5.32 6.35
C GLY A 35 -4.13 -5.24 6.22
N TRP A 36 -3.48 -6.28 5.71
CA TRP A 36 -2.03 -6.28 5.49
C TRP A 36 -1.61 -5.34 4.34
N VAL A 37 -2.46 -5.13 3.33
CA VAL A 37 -2.22 -4.16 2.24
C VAL A 37 -2.28 -2.75 2.82
N THR A 38 -3.29 -2.46 3.64
CA THR A 38 -3.39 -1.17 4.35
C THR A 38 -2.16 -0.91 5.21
N LEU A 39 -1.70 -1.92 5.96
CA LEU A 39 -0.48 -1.83 6.76
C LEU A 39 0.76 -1.57 5.90
N TRP A 40 0.89 -2.27 4.77
CA TRP A 40 1.99 -2.04 3.83
C TRP A 40 1.98 -0.62 3.26
N LEU A 41 0.82 -0.10 2.82
CA LEU A 41 0.70 1.28 2.32
C LEU A 41 1.13 2.30 3.40
N LEU A 42 0.80 2.04 4.66
CA LEU A 42 1.16 2.92 5.78
C LEU A 42 2.67 2.90 6.03
N ILE A 43 3.23 1.69 6.19
CA ILE A 43 4.67 1.51 6.43
C ILE A 43 5.49 2.07 5.27
N SER A 44 5.11 1.74 4.03
CA SER A 44 5.81 2.24 2.84
C SER A 44 5.70 3.75 2.71
N GLY A 45 4.53 4.34 2.94
CA GLY A 45 4.35 5.80 2.96
C GLY A 45 5.25 6.49 3.99
N LEU A 46 5.37 5.93 5.20
CA LEU A 46 6.25 6.47 6.25
C LEU A 46 7.73 6.33 5.89
N VAL A 47 8.18 5.14 5.46
CA VAL A 47 9.57 4.89 5.10
C VAL A 47 9.99 5.75 3.92
N CYS A 48 9.16 5.84 2.88
CA CYS A 48 9.44 6.69 1.72
C CYS A 48 9.43 8.17 2.08
N THR A 49 8.53 8.63 2.96
CA THR A 49 8.57 10.03 3.45
C THR A 49 9.87 10.33 4.19
N TYR A 50 10.35 9.38 5.00
CA TYR A 50 11.62 9.49 5.69
C TYR A 50 12.82 9.47 4.73
N ASP A 51 12.78 8.65 3.67
CA ASP A 51 13.79 8.66 2.60
C ASP A 51 13.83 10.00 1.84
N VAL A 52 12.68 10.58 1.50
CA VAL A 52 12.63 11.90 0.89
C VAL A 52 13.18 12.96 1.84
N ALA A 53 12.84 12.90 3.13
CA ALA A 53 13.38 13.81 4.12
C ALA A 53 14.91 13.70 4.20
N TYR A 54 15.47 12.48 4.12
CA TYR A 54 16.92 12.29 4.04
C TYR A 54 17.52 12.92 2.78
N THR A 55 16.98 12.60 1.61
CA THR A 55 17.59 12.94 0.31
C THR A 55 17.42 14.41 -0.07
N MET A 56 16.30 15.05 0.30
CA MET A 56 15.99 16.44 -0.03
C MET A 56 16.60 17.45 0.93
N ASN A 57 16.96 17.04 2.16
CA ASN A 57 17.64 17.92 3.13
C ASN A 57 19.16 17.79 3.10
N ARG A 58 19.73 17.18 2.06
CA ARG A 58 21.19 17.19 1.85
C ARG A 58 21.66 18.62 1.51
N PRO A 59 22.86 19.04 1.97
CA PRO A 59 23.89 18.23 2.61
C PRO A 59 23.71 18.00 4.12
N PHE A 60 22.75 18.65 4.78
CA PHE A 60 22.60 18.61 6.24
C PHE A 60 22.43 17.19 6.79
N THR A 61 21.68 16.35 6.09
CA THR A 61 21.43 14.95 6.47
C THR A 61 22.62 14.01 6.21
N ASN A 62 23.56 14.43 5.36
CA ASN A 62 24.79 13.68 5.05
C ASN A 62 26.01 14.23 5.81
N ASP A 63 25.85 15.25 6.65
CA ASP A 63 26.94 15.86 7.39
C ASP A 63 27.42 14.92 8.52
N PRO A 64 28.63 14.34 8.41
CA PRO A 64 29.16 13.44 9.44
C PRO A 64 29.48 14.18 10.76
N ALA A 65 29.60 15.51 10.74
CA ALA A 65 29.84 16.32 11.94
C ALA A 65 28.54 16.60 12.72
N SER A 66 27.37 16.39 12.11
CA SER A 66 26.09 16.68 12.74
C SER A 66 25.60 15.49 13.57
N ALA A 67 25.76 15.57 14.90
CA ALA A 67 25.24 14.56 15.83
C ALA A 67 23.71 14.39 15.73
N LYS A 68 22.98 15.48 15.43
CA LYS A 68 21.52 15.44 15.22
C LYS A 68 21.14 14.69 13.95
N ALA A 69 21.87 14.93 12.85
CA ALA A 69 21.65 14.20 11.61
C ALA A 69 22.01 12.72 11.77
N GLY A 70 23.11 12.41 12.47
CA GLY A 70 23.50 11.03 12.78
C GLY A 70 22.45 10.29 13.62
N PHE A 71 21.86 10.93 14.62
CA PHE A 71 20.79 10.32 15.42
C PHE A 71 19.51 10.10 14.60
N LEU A 72 19.08 11.11 13.85
CA LEU A 72 17.81 11.07 13.10
C LEU A 72 17.90 10.27 11.81
N PHE A 73 19.06 10.16 11.17
CA PHE A 73 19.24 9.56 9.84
C PHE A 73 20.35 8.49 9.79
N GLY A 74 20.81 8.00 10.95
CA GLY A 74 21.91 7.04 11.03
C GLY A 74 21.73 5.78 10.18
N GLY A 75 20.50 5.28 10.05
CA GLY A 75 20.18 4.15 9.16
C GLY A 75 20.44 4.46 7.68
N TRP A 76 20.08 5.67 7.24
CA TRP A 76 20.31 6.13 5.87
C TRP A 76 21.77 6.50 5.63
N ALA A 77 22.47 7.01 6.65
CA ALA A 77 23.92 7.19 6.61
C ALA A 77 24.66 5.85 6.45
N LEU A 78 24.18 4.78 7.09
CA LEU A 78 24.70 3.43 6.87
C LEU A 78 24.44 2.96 5.43
N TYR A 79 23.21 3.17 4.93
CA TYR A 79 22.84 2.82 3.56
C TYR A 79 23.67 3.58 2.51
N SER A 80 23.84 4.89 2.67
CA SER A 80 24.66 5.74 1.78
C SER A 80 26.14 5.41 1.80
N SER A 81 26.63 4.74 2.84
CA SER A 81 28.00 4.22 2.86
C SER A 81 28.23 3.09 1.83
N VAL A 82 27.16 2.42 1.41
CA VAL A 82 27.16 1.32 0.43
C VAL A 82 26.72 1.83 -0.95
N ASP A 83 25.62 2.57 -1.01
CA ASP A 83 25.07 3.16 -2.23
C ASP A 83 25.52 4.62 -2.41
N ARG A 84 26.33 4.87 -3.43
CA ARG A 84 26.94 6.19 -3.66
C ARG A 84 25.96 7.25 -4.15
N HIS A 85 24.84 6.85 -4.74
CA HIS A 85 23.79 7.79 -5.14
C HIS A 85 23.21 8.53 -3.93
N TYR A 86 23.17 7.85 -2.78
CA TYR A 86 22.73 8.43 -1.52
C TYR A 86 23.80 9.28 -0.82
N LEU A 87 25.08 9.07 -1.13
CA LEU A 87 26.21 9.79 -0.54
C LEU A 87 26.42 11.17 -1.17
N THR A 88 26.28 11.25 -2.50
CA THR A 88 26.54 12.48 -3.24
C THR A 88 25.40 13.49 -3.08
N THR A 89 25.70 14.67 -2.53
CA THR A 89 24.72 15.74 -2.28
C THR A 89 23.90 16.12 -3.52
N ASN A 90 24.55 16.16 -4.68
CA ASN A 90 23.98 16.64 -5.94
C ASN A 90 23.63 15.52 -6.91
N ASP A 91 23.39 14.30 -6.42
CA ASP A 91 22.99 13.18 -7.27
C ASP A 91 21.59 13.42 -7.86
N ILE A 92 21.55 13.65 -9.18
CA ILE A 92 20.32 13.99 -9.92
C ILE A 92 19.31 12.85 -9.85
N LEU A 93 19.79 11.60 -9.89
CA LEU A 93 18.95 10.42 -9.85
C LEU A 93 18.16 10.37 -8.55
N THR A 94 18.86 10.37 -7.41
CA THR A 94 18.25 10.28 -6.07
C THR A 94 17.34 11.48 -5.81
N CYS A 95 17.74 12.67 -6.25
CA CYS A 95 16.91 13.85 -6.07
C CYS A 95 15.62 13.80 -6.91
N SER A 96 15.72 13.30 -8.14
CA SER A 96 14.56 13.13 -9.04
C SER A 96 13.62 12.04 -8.53
N THR A 97 14.16 10.89 -8.14
CA THR A 97 13.36 9.76 -7.63
C THR A 97 12.69 10.13 -6.30
N GLY A 98 13.37 10.86 -5.41
CA GLY A 98 12.78 11.36 -4.17
C GLY A 98 11.58 12.28 -4.39
N ARG A 99 11.65 13.19 -5.38
CA ARG A 99 10.53 14.07 -5.72
C ARG A 99 9.31 13.32 -6.24
N VAL A 100 9.51 12.33 -7.11
CA VAL A 100 8.42 11.48 -7.61
C VAL A 100 7.84 10.62 -6.48
N MET A 101 8.69 10.17 -5.56
CA MET A 101 8.27 9.35 -4.42
C MET A 101 7.34 10.10 -3.44
N LEU A 102 7.40 11.44 -3.36
CA LEU A 102 6.39 12.21 -2.61
C LEU A 102 4.97 11.96 -3.12
N LEU A 103 4.79 11.86 -4.44
CA LEU A 103 3.49 11.55 -5.03
C LEU A 103 3.03 10.15 -4.62
N GLU A 104 3.94 9.18 -4.62
CA GLU A 104 3.64 7.81 -4.18
C GLU A 104 3.22 7.78 -2.70
N CYS A 105 3.93 8.49 -1.82
CA CYS A 105 3.56 8.63 -0.41
C CYS A 105 2.17 9.22 -0.23
N MET A 106 1.88 10.32 -0.93
CA MET A 106 0.57 10.97 -0.89
C MET A 106 -0.53 10.01 -1.33
N LEU A 107 -0.33 9.29 -2.43
CA LEU A 107 -1.32 8.34 -2.96
C LEU A 107 -1.53 7.15 -2.02
N ASN A 108 -0.50 6.67 -1.33
CA ASN A 108 -0.65 5.63 -0.30
C ASN A 108 -1.55 6.10 0.84
N PHE A 109 -1.32 7.32 1.37
CA PHE A 109 -2.15 7.86 2.45
C PHE A 109 -3.59 8.16 1.99
N ILE A 110 -3.77 8.68 0.77
CA ILE A 110 -5.11 8.88 0.19
C ILE A 110 -5.83 7.54 -0.01
N ALA A 111 -5.14 6.51 -0.51
CA ALA A 111 -5.70 5.17 -0.69
C ALA A 111 -6.17 4.59 0.65
N ILE A 112 -5.40 4.76 1.72
CA ILE A 112 -5.80 4.36 3.09
C ILE A 112 -7.04 5.15 3.53
N GLY A 113 -7.04 6.48 3.40
CA GLY A 113 -8.19 7.31 3.78
C GLY A 113 -9.46 6.92 3.03
N LEU A 114 -9.36 6.65 1.73
CA LEU A 114 -10.47 6.14 0.93
C LEU A 114 -10.91 4.74 1.35
N ALA A 115 -9.98 3.85 1.70
CA ALA A 115 -10.32 2.52 2.19
C ALA A 115 -11.06 2.56 3.53
N ILE A 116 -10.65 3.47 4.44
CA ILE A 116 -11.36 3.74 5.70
C ILE A 116 -12.76 4.27 5.42
N ALA A 117 -12.89 5.19 4.46
CA ALA A 117 -14.17 5.70 3.97
C ALA A 117 -14.96 4.70 3.09
N ARG A 118 -14.52 3.43 3.01
CA ARG A 118 -15.16 2.34 2.23
C ARG A 118 -15.28 2.64 0.72
N SER A 119 -14.49 3.56 0.18
CA SER A 119 -14.51 3.93 -1.24
C SER A 119 -13.68 2.97 -2.08
N ARG A 120 -14.29 2.43 -3.17
CA ARG A 120 -13.59 1.55 -4.13
C ARG A 120 -12.45 2.25 -4.87
N HIS A 121 -12.45 3.58 -4.94
CA HIS A 121 -11.34 4.35 -5.49
C HIS A 121 -10.03 4.09 -4.73
N GLY A 122 -10.10 3.75 -3.44
CA GLY A 122 -8.93 3.36 -2.67
C GLY A 122 -8.25 2.09 -3.20
N LEU A 123 -9.00 1.16 -3.80
CA LEU A 123 -8.46 -0.03 -4.45
C LEU A 123 -7.63 0.32 -5.69
N LEU A 124 -8.19 1.17 -6.55
CA LEU A 124 -7.52 1.64 -7.76
C LEU A 124 -6.26 2.44 -7.40
N LEU A 125 -6.35 3.34 -6.43
CA LEU A 125 -5.21 4.14 -5.98
C LEU A 125 -4.10 3.28 -5.35
N ALA A 126 -4.45 2.31 -4.51
CA ALA A 126 -3.49 1.36 -3.95
C ALA A 126 -2.80 0.53 -5.04
N PHE A 127 -3.54 0.11 -6.06
CA PHE A 127 -2.98 -0.59 -7.21
C PHE A 127 -1.99 0.30 -7.97
N THR A 128 -2.44 1.49 -8.38
CA THR A 128 -1.62 2.43 -9.15
C THR A 128 -0.35 2.84 -8.38
N SER A 129 -0.45 3.13 -7.08
CA SER A 129 0.73 3.49 -6.27
C SER A 129 1.76 2.36 -6.21
N ASN A 130 1.33 1.11 -6.06
CA ASN A 130 2.25 -0.04 -6.03
C ASN A 130 2.85 -0.34 -7.40
N VAL A 131 2.14 -0.08 -8.51
CA VAL A 131 2.73 -0.14 -9.86
C VAL A 131 3.86 0.88 -9.99
N MET A 132 3.65 2.11 -9.53
CA MET A 132 4.69 3.16 -9.60
C MET A 132 5.92 2.82 -8.75
N VAL A 133 5.72 2.35 -7.51
CA VAL A 133 6.82 1.90 -6.65
C VAL A 133 7.60 0.76 -7.32
N LEU A 134 6.90 -0.24 -7.86
CA LEU A 134 7.54 -1.36 -8.54
C LEU A 134 8.36 -0.90 -9.74
N TRP A 135 7.77 -0.07 -10.60
CA TRP A 135 8.43 0.43 -11.80
C TRP A 135 9.66 1.27 -11.48
N LYS A 136 9.56 2.17 -10.50
CA LYS A 136 10.68 2.98 -10.02
C LYS A 136 11.80 2.08 -9.48
N THR A 137 11.48 1.05 -8.70
CA THR A 137 12.51 0.14 -8.16
C THR A 137 13.18 -0.68 -9.27
N ILE A 138 12.44 -1.10 -10.31
CA ILE A 138 13.02 -1.75 -11.49
C ILE A 138 13.95 -0.79 -12.23
N LEU A 139 13.52 0.44 -12.47
CA LEU A 139 14.35 1.48 -13.08
C LEU A 139 15.62 1.71 -12.26
N PHE A 140 15.50 1.81 -10.94
CA PHE A 140 16.62 1.97 -10.04
C PHE A 140 17.61 0.80 -10.17
N PHE A 141 17.15 -0.45 -10.16
CA PHE A 141 18.03 -1.60 -10.36
C PHE A 141 18.69 -1.63 -11.73
N SER A 142 18.02 -1.15 -12.78
CA SER A 142 18.60 -1.10 -14.13
C SER A 142 19.88 -0.26 -14.19
N ILE A 143 20.02 0.75 -13.32
CA ILE A 143 21.21 1.61 -13.24
C ILE A 143 22.42 0.85 -12.69
N PHE A 144 22.19 -0.23 -11.94
CA PHE A 144 23.24 -1.11 -11.43
C PHE A 144 23.62 -2.20 -12.43
N LEU A 145 22.87 -2.35 -13.54
CA LEU A 145 23.10 -3.34 -14.58
C LEU A 145 23.69 -2.66 -15.82
N GLY A 146 25.01 -2.71 -15.97
CA GLY A 146 25.68 -2.29 -17.20
C GLY A 146 25.82 -0.78 -17.36
N GLN A 147 26.41 -0.10 -16.37
CA GLN A 147 26.77 1.30 -16.51
C GLN A 147 27.73 1.52 -17.69
N PRO A 148 27.56 2.60 -18.49
CA PRO A 148 28.50 2.96 -19.52
C PRO A 148 29.88 3.28 -18.94
N GLU A 149 30.93 3.03 -19.74
CA GLU A 149 32.30 3.38 -19.36
C GLU A 149 32.43 4.87 -18.98
N GLY A 150 33.34 5.17 -18.05
CA GLY A 150 33.57 6.54 -17.55
C GLY A 150 32.64 7.00 -16.43
N HIS A 151 31.63 6.23 -16.05
CA HIS A 151 30.77 6.54 -14.90
C HIS A 151 31.34 5.96 -13.60
N LEU A 152 31.08 6.64 -12.49
CA LEU A 152 31.45 6.13 -11.17
C LEU A 152 30.62 4.89 -10.84
N PRO A 153 31.24 3.82 -10.29
CA PRO A 153 30.49 2.64 -9.90
C PRO A 153 29.45 3.03 -8.87
N PRO A 154 28.21 2.49 -8.97
CA PRO A 154 27.08 2.97 -8.18
C PRO A 154 27.17 2.48 -6.73
N MET A 155 27.82 1.33 -6.52
CA MET A 155 28.17 0.83 -5.21
C MET A 155 29.59 1.23 -4.81
N ASN A 156 29.79 1.44 -3.51
CA ASN A 156 31.11 1.70 -2.96
C ASN A 156 32.04 0.47 -3.13
N PRO A 157 33.16 0.58 -3.87
CA PRO A 157 34.08 -0.53 -4.10
C PRO A 157 34.73 -1.02 -2.81
N ASN A 158 34.92 -0.14 -1.83
CA ASN A 158 35.61 -0.43 -0.58
C ASN A 158 34.73 -1.16 0.45
N LYS A 159 33.44 -1.37 0.16
CA LYS A 159 32.54 -2.10 1.05
C LYS A 159 32.58 -3.59 0.77
N PHE A 160 32.63 -4.37 1.85
CA PHE A 160 32.60 -5.82 1.81
C PHE A 160 31.33 -6.33 1.11
N ILE A 161 31.45 -7.43 0.36
CA ILE A 161 30.36 -7.96 -0.48
C ILE A 161 29.11 -8.28 0.34
N TRP A 162 29.28 -8.79 1.56
CA TRP A 162 28.17 -9.08 2.45
C TRP A 162 27.42 -7.82 2.88
N SER A 163 28.13 -6.71 3.12
CA SER A 163 27.51 -5.42 3.41
C SER A 163 26.68 -4.94 2.23
N LYS A 164 27.17 -5.09 1.00
CA LYS A 164 26.40 -4.79 -0.22
C LYS A 164 25.15 -5.66 -0.29
N PHE A 165 25.28 -6.96 -0.06
CA PHE A 165 24.14 -7.87 -0.09
C PHE A 165 23.07 -7.53 0.96
N MET A 166 23.48 -7.37 2.22
CA MET A 166 22.56 -7.16 3.34
C MET A 166 21.95 -5.75 3.37
N ILE A 167 22.72 -4.72 3.02
CA ILE A 167 22.28 -3.32 3.14
C ILE A 167 21.62 -2.84 1.86
N PHE A 168 22.07 -3.31 0.70
CA PHE A 168 21.51 -2.87 -0.60
C PHE A 168 20.51 -3.89 -1.15
N TRP A 169 20.91 -5.14 -1.39
CA TRP A 169 20.08 -6.08 -2.15
C TRP A 169 18.83 -6.53 -1.41
N ILE A 170 18.94 -6.85 -0.12
CA ILE A 170 17.77 -7.33 0.65
C ILE A 170 16.69 -6.24 0.79
N PRO A 171 17.01 -5.01 1.27
CA PRO A 171 15.98 -3.98 1.41
C PRO A 171 15.34 -3.60 0.08
N ASN A 172 16.13 -3.43 -0.99
CA ASN A 172 15.58 -3.13 -2.31
C ASN A 172 14.79 -4.31 -2.90
N GLY A 173 15.15 -5.55 -2.56
CA GLY A 173 14.38 -6.75 -2.94
C GLY A 173 12.98 -6.75 -2.31
N VAL A 174 12.84 -6.34 -1.04
CA VAL A 174 11.53 -6.17 -0.38
C VAL A 174 10.68 -5.15 -1.15
N TRP A 175 11.28 -4.08 -1.65
CA TRP A 175 10.60 -3.06 -2.47
C TRP A 175 10.17 -3.52 -3.86
N VAL A 176 10.61 -4.68 -4.32
CA VAL A 176 10.07 -5.34 -5.54
C VAL A 176 8.98 -6.33 -5.16
N ILE A 177 9.27 -7.17 -4.15
CA ILE A 177 8.38 -8.27 -3.76
C ILE A 177 7.07 -7.75 -3.19
N MET A 178 7.13 -6.79 -2.26
CA MET A 178 5.93 -6.33 -1.55
C MET A 178 4.91 -5.64 -2.47
N PRO A 179 5.29 -4.68 -3.33
CA PRO A 179 4.35 -4.12 -4.30
C PRO A 179 3.78 -5.18 -5.24
N THR A 180 4.61 -6.13 -5.69
CA THR A 180 4.15 -7.24 -6.54
C THR A 180 3.08 -8.08 -5.85
N LEU A 181 3.28 -8.45 -4.58
CA LEU A 181 2.29 -9.17 -3.78
C LEU A 181 0.98 -8.38 -3.63
N VAL A 182 1.07 -7.06 -3.41
CA VAL A 182 -0.12 -6.19 -3.34
C VAL A 182 -0.88 -6.21 -4.65
N LEU A 183 -0.19 -6.04 -5.79
CA LEU A 183 -0.81 -6.07 -7.12
C LEU A 183 -1.57 -7.38 -7.33
N PHE A 184 -0.95 -8.53 -7.05
CA PHE A 184 -1.61 -9.84 -7.16
C PHE A 184 -2.81 -9.98 -6.22
N ALA A 185 -2.69 -9.52 -4.97
CA ALA A 185 -3.74 -9.67 -3.98
C ALA A 185 -5.00 -8.86 -4.29
N ILE A 186 -4.85 -7.71 -4.94
CA ILE A 186 -5.98 -6.83 -5.28
C ILE A 186 -6.41 -6.93 -6.75
N TRP A 187 -5.65 -7.61 -7.60
CA TRP A 187 -5.94 -7.79 -9.04
C TRP A 187 -7.36 -8.30 -9.30
N ASN A 188 -7.75 -9.38 -8.64
CA ASN A 188 -9.08 -9.97 -8.81
C ASN A 188 -10.19 -9.03 -8.33
N LYS A 189 -9.94 -8.23 -7.29
CA LYS A 189 -10.92 -7.24 -6.80
C LYS A 189 -11.09 -6.07 -7.78
N LEU A 190 -10.07 -5.80 -8.61
CA LEU A 190 -10.09 -4.77 -9.65
C LEU A 190 -10.77 -5.27 -10.93
N ALA A 191 -10.48 -6.51 -11.34
CA ALA A 191 -10.93 -7.09 -12.61
C ALA A 191 -12.40 -7.56 -12.62
N LEU A 192 -12.98 -7.87 -11.45
CA LEU A 192 -14.34 -8.38 -11.39
C LEU A 192 -15.38 -7.25 -11.58
N PRO A 193 -16.31 -7.38 -12.55
CA PRO A 193 -17.32 -6.37 -12.80
C PRO A 193 -18.25 -6.21 -11.60
N PRO A 194 -18.82 -5.02 -11.40
CA PRO A 194 -19.31 -4.61 -10.09
C PRO A 194 -20.71 -5.15 -9.78
N LYS A 195 -20.95 -6.46 -9.76
CA LYS A 195 -22.20 -7.00 -9.14
C LYS A 195 -22.31 -6.68 -7.64
N ILE A 196 -21.21 -6.18 -7.08
CA ILE A 196 -20.99 -5.80 -5.69
C ILE A 196 -20.94 -4.26 -5.51
N SER A 197 -20.90 -3.44 -6.59
CA SER A 197 -20.94 -1.97 -6.41
C SER A 197 -22.25 -1.48 -5.84
N GLU A 198 -23.37 -2.12 -6.14
CA GLU A 198 -24.66 -1.77 -5.52
C GLU A 198 -24.61 -1.99 -4.01
N LYS A 199 -24.10 -3.14 -3.55
CA LYS A 199 -23.93 -3.40 -2.10
C LYS A 199 -23.00 -2.41 -1.41
N TYR A 200 -21.89 -2.03 -2.04
CA TYR A 200 -20.98 -1.03 -1.45
C TYR A 200 -21.51 0.39 -1.55
N TRP A 201 -22.25 0.72 -2.61
CA TRP A 201 -22.97 1.99 -2.73
C TRP A 201 -24.01 2.13 -1.63
N GLU A 202 -24.85 1.10 -1.44
CA GLU A 202 -25.82 1.01 -0.35
C GLU A 202 -25.16 1.13 1.03
N ALA A 203 -24.05 0.44 1.26
CA ALA A 203 -23.30 0.53 2.51
C ALA A 203 -22.69 1.93 2.73
N SER A 204 -22.14 2.55 1.67
CA SER A 204 -21.55 3.89 1.76
C SER A 204 -22.61 4.97 1.99
N ASN A 205 -23.77 4.87 1.33
CA ASN A 205 -24.90 5.79 1.54
C ASN A 205 -25.51 5.61 2.92
N ARG A 206 -25.55 4.38 3.45
CA ARG A 206 -26.01 4.12 4.83
C ARG A 206 -25.13 4.84 5.87
N CYS A 207 -23.82 4.93 5.63
CA CYS A 207 -22.91 5.70 6.49
C CYS A 207 -22.91 7.21 6.21
N ARG A 208 -23.31 7.63 5.01
CA ARG A 208 -23.33 9.04 4.60
C ARG A 208 -24.63 9.77 4.95
N GLY A 209 -25.72 9.04 5.27
CA GLY A 209 -27.02 9.62 5.62
C GLY A 209 -27.80 10.20 4.44
N ASP A 210 -27.15 10.36 3.29
CA ASP A 210 -27.62 11.25 2.25
C ASP A 210 -27.69 10.49 0.91
N LEU A 211 -28.87 10.55 0.28
CA LEU A 211 -29.27 9.99 -1.03
C LEU A 211 -29.90 8.59 -0.95
N ASP A 212 -31.22 8.60 -0.77
CA ASP A 212 -32.09 7.48 -1.11
C ASP A 212 -32.09 7.28 -2.63
N PHE A 213 -32.14 6.02 -3.07
CA PHE A 213 -31.99 5.66 -4.49
C PHE A 213 -33.17 6.17 -5.34
N GLU A 214 -34.31 6.48 -4.71
CA GLU A 214 -35.50 7.02 -5.36
C GLU A 214 -35.31 8.43 -5.94
N ASP A 215 -34.44 9.27 -5.37
CA ASP A 215 -34.25 10.65 -5.87
C ASP A 215 -33.59 10.70 -7.24
N LYS A 216 -32.82 9.67 -7.63
CA LYS A 216 -32.19 9.61 -8.95
C LYS A 216 -33.13 9.16 -10.06
N ARG A 217 -34.21 8.43 -9.74
CA ARG A 217 -35.20 8.01 -10.74
C ARG A 217 -36.03 9.19 -11.23
N LYS A 218 -36.14 10.26 -10.44
CA LYS A 218 -36.75 11.53 -10.87
C LYS A 218 -35.85 12.36 -11.78
N ILE A 219 -34.53 12.36 -11.53
CA ILE A 219 -33.58 13.19 -12.29
C ILE A 219 -33.30 12.64 -13.71
N CYS A 220 -33.56 11.36 -13.97
CA CYS A 220 -33.34 10.76 -15.30
C CYS A 220 -34.60 10.72 -16.18
N VAL A 221 -35.71 11.27 -15.72
CA VAL A 221 -37.01 11.26 -16.43
C VAL A 221 -37.52 12.69 -16.74
N ASP A 222 -36.74 13.72 -16.35
CA ASP A 222 -36.89 15.11 -16.79
C ASP A 222 -35.69 15.51 -17.67
#